data_AF-A0A0W1QMH2-F1
#
_entry.id   AF-A0A0W1QMH2-F1
#
_cell.length_a   1.000
_cell.length_b   1.000
_cell.length_c   1.000
_cell.angle_alpha   90.00
_cell.angle_beta   90.00
_cell.angle_gamma   90.00
#
_symmetry.space_group_name_H-M   'P 1'
#
loop_
_entity.id
_entity.type
_entity.pdbx_description
1 polymer ?
#
loop_
_entity_poly.entity_id
_entity_poly.type
_entity_poly.pdbx_seq_one_letter_code
_entity_poly.pdbx_strand_id
1 'polypeptide(L)' 'MKTQWSLGTPFACKGCGIQLVIPKNLWIGVGAVVAFWLLEHRMTSPAQTVMLIAGLVVAVLVMSRLFLRPRRA' A
#
# COMPACT_ATOMS: atom_id res chain seq x y z
N MET A 1 -4.76 -18.05 -10.63
CA MET A 1 -4.65 -16.79 -9.86
C MET A 1 -3.17 -16.44 -9.72
N LYS A 2 -2.66 -15.43 -10.44
CA LYS A 2 -1.27 -14.94 -10.33
C LYS A 2 -1.29 -13.65 -9.50
N THR A 3 -1.40 -13.81 -8.19
CA THR A 3 -1.53 -12.72 -7.24
C THR A 3 -0.14 -12.18 -6.87
N GLN A 4 0.35 -11.17 -7.60
CA GLN A 4 1.19 -10.12 -7.00
C GLN A 4 2.61 -10.52 -6.52
N TRP A 5 3.32 -11.46 -7.16
CA TRP A 5 4.69 -11.86 -6.77
C TRP A 5 5.84 -11.09 -7.44
N SER A 6 5.55 -10.13 -8.33
CA SER A 6 6.55 -9.49 -9.20
C SER A 6 6.71 -7.98 -8.97
N LEU A 7 6.58 -7.51 -7.72
CA LEU A 7 6.94 -6.11 -7.42
C LEU A 7 8.45 -5.90 -7.67
N GLY A 8 8.82 -4.79 -8.30
CA GLY A 8 10.20 -4.42 -8.62
C GLY A 8 10.77 -5.05 -9.89
N THR A 9 10.10 -6.01 -10.52
CA THR A 9 10.54 -6.58 -11.82
C THR A 9 9.77 -5.94 -12.97
N PRO A 10 10.42 -5.59 -14.08
CA PRO A 10 9.75 -5.07 -15.25
C PRO A 10 8.85 -6.12 -15.92
N PHE A 11 7.72 -5.69 -16.46
CA PHE A 11 6.79 -6.50 -17.27
C PHE A 11 6.31 -5.71 -18.48
N ALA A 12 5.98 -6.41 -19.57
CA ALA A 12 5.57 -5.76 -20.82
C ALA A 12 4.14 -5.23 -20.75
N CYS A 13 3.95 -3.98 -21.19
CA CYS A 13 2.64 -3.38 -21.45
C CYS A 13 1.95 -4.08 -22.62
N LYS A 14 0.85 -4.81 -22.38
CA LYS A 14 0.11 -5.55 -23.43
C LYS A 14 -0.42 -4.66 -24.58
N GLY A 15 -0.62 -3.37 -24.36
CA GLY A 15 -1.12 -2.44 -25.39
C GLY A 15 -0.06 -1.55 -26.03
N CYS A 16 1.15 -1.48 -25.47
CA CYS A 16 2.13 -0.47 -25.86
C CYS A 16 3.59 -0.97 -25.94
N GLY A 17 3.87 -2.21 -25.54
CA GLY A 17 5.21 -2.81 -25.61
C GLY A 17 6.25 -2.22 -24.64
N ILE A 18 5.95 -1.10 -24.00
CA ILE A 18 6.83 -0.44 -23.03
C ILE A 18 6.98 -1.33 -21.78
N GLN A 19 8.21 -1.42 -21.25
CA GLN A 19 8.47 -2.10 -19.98
C GLN A 19 7.94 -1.24 -18.83
N LEU A 20 7.09 -1.83 -18.00
CA LEU A 20 6.50 -1.20 -16.82
C LEU A 20 7.01 -1.90 -15.57
N VAL A 21 7.28 -1.15 -14.51
CA VAL A 21 7.66 -1.67 -13.20
C VAL A 21 6.75 -1.09 -12.13
N ILE A 22 6.33 -1.93 -11.18
CA ILE A 22 5.68 -1.47 -9.96
C ILE A 22 6.77 -1.37 -8.89
N PRO A 23 7.11 -0.17 -8.40
CA PRO A 23 8.18 0.00 -7.44
C PRO A 23 7.83 -0.71 -6.11
N LYS A 24 8.81 -1.39 -5.51
CA LYS A 24 8.68 -1.94 -4.16
C LYS A 24 8.67 -0.79 -3.16
N ASN A 25 7.50 -0.40 -2.66
CA ASN A 25 7.40 0.63 -1.64
C ASN A 25 7.04 0.02 -0.27
N LEU A 26 8.02 -0.67 0.33
CA LEU A 26 7.89 -1.33 1.64
C LEU A 26 7.58 -0.33 2.77
N TRP A 27 7.99 0.92 2.59
CA TRP A 27 7.78 2.03 3.54
C TRP A 27 6.30 2.31 3.84
N ILE A 28 5.38 2.01 2.92
CA ILE A 28 3.95 2.18 3.14
C ILE A 28 3.45 1.19 4.21
N GLY A 29 3.88 -0.07 4.12
CA GLY A 29 3.52 -1.10 5.10
C GLY A 29 4.12 -0.80 6.48
N VAL A 30 5.40 -0.43 6.52
CA VAL A 30 6.09 -0.09 7.77
C VAL A 30 5.46 1.15 8.42
N GLY A 31 5.19 2.20 7.64
CA GLY A 31 4.56 3.42 8.14
C GLY A 31 3.16 3.18 8.72
N ALA A 32 2.37 2.31 8.08
CA ALA A 32 1.04 1.95 8.59
C ALA A 32 1.11 1.18 9.92
N VAL A 33 2.08 0.25 10.07
CA VAL A 33 2.27 -0.50 11.33
C VAL A 33 2.72 0.42 12.46
N VAL A 34 3.69 1.31 12.20
CA VAL A 34 4.17 2.27 13.21
C VAL A 34 3.06 3.24 13.63
N ALA A 35 2.27 3.74 12.68
CA ALA A 35 1.13 4.60 12.98
C ALA A 35 0.08 3.86 13.82
N PHE A 36 -0.27 2.63 13.45
CA PHE A 36 -1.20 1.81 14.24
C PHE A 36 -0.70 1.65 15.69
N TRP A 37 0.57 1.29 15.87
CA TRP A 37 1.15 1.05 17.19
C TRP A 37 1.22 2.31 18.07
N LEU A 38 1.54 3.47 17.47
CA LEU A 38 1.52 4.75 18.17
C LEU A 38 0.12 5.17 18.64
N LEU A 39 -0.91 4.85 17.86
CA LEU A 39 -2.29 5.23 18.16
C LEU A 39 -3.03 4.17 18.99
N GLU A 40 -2.63 2.91 18.97
CA GLU A 40 -3.25 1.81 19.72
C GLU A 40 -3.27 2.11 21.23
N HIS A 41 -2.16 2.59 21.79
CA HIS A 41 -2.08 2.95 23.22
C HIS A 41 -2.90 4.18 23.63
N ARG A 42 -3.44 4.94 22.67
CA ARG A 42 -4.23 6.15 22.93
C ARG A 42 -5.74 5.91 22.86
N MET A 43 -6.19 4.77 22.37
CA MET A 43 -7.61 4.46 22.21
C MET A 43 -8.16 3.72 23.43
N THR A 44 -9.15 4.30 24.09
CA THR A 44 -9.82 3.70 25.27
C THR A 44 -11.19 3.09 24.94
N SER A 45 -11.69 3.33 23.73
CA SER A 45 -13.03 2.92 23.29
C SER A 45 -12.96 2.04 22.04
N PRO A 46 -13.72 0.92 21.98
CA PRO A 46 -13.74 0.02 20.84
C PRO A 46 -14.24 0.69 19.55
N ALA A 47 -15.12 1.69 19.66
CA ALA A 47 -15.59 2.48 18.52
C ALA A 47 -14.46 3.33 17.90
N GLN A 48 -13.57 3.87 18.74
CA GLN A 48 -12.42 4.63 18.26
C GLN A 48 -11.42 3.71 17.55
N THR A 49 -11.20 2.50 18.06
CA THR A 49 -10.35 1.49 17.42
C THR A 49 -10.87 1.10 16.03
N VAL A 50 -12.18 0.90 15.87
CA VAL A 50 -12.79 0.60 14.56
C VAL A 50 -12.60 1.76 13.58
N MET A 51 -12.81 3.01 14.00
CA MET A 51 -12.53 4.19 13.17
C MET A 51 -11.05 4.26 12.75
N LEU A 52 -10.14 3.95 13.66
CA LEU A 52 -8.69 3.96 13.41
C LEU A 52 -8.32 2.95 12.33
N ILE A 53 -8.80 1.71 12.46
CA ILE A 53 -8.55 0.64 11.50
C ILE A 53 -9.11 1.02 10.13
N ALA A 54 -10.34 1.54 10.09
CA ALA A 54 -10.96 1.99 8.85
C ALA A 54 -10.14 3.12 8.19
N GLY A 55 -9.71 4.12 8.97
CA GLY A 55 -8.85 5.20 8.50
C GLY A 55 -7.51 4.70 7.98
N LEU A 56 -6.89 3.75 8.67
CA LEU A 56 -5.62 3.13 8.25
C LEU A 56 -5.78 2.40 6.91
N VAL A 57 -6.85 1.63 6.75
CA VAL A 57 -7.16 0.92 5.49
C VAL A 57 -7.33 1.92 4.34
N VAL A 58 -8.09 2.99 4.55
CA VAL A 58 -8.27 4.04 3.54
C VAL A 58 -6.94 4.69 3.18
N ALA A 59 -6.12 5.05 4.17
CA ALA A 59 -4.80 5.64 3.94
C ALA A 59 -3.90 4.69 3.13
N VAL A 60 -3.86 3.40 3.48
CA VAL A 60 -3.09 2.38 2.74
C VAL A 60 -3.60 2.25 1.31
N LEU A 61 -4.91 2.25 1.07
CA LEU A 61 -5.48 2.19 -0.29
C LEU A 61 -5.12 3.42 -1.12
N VAL A 62 -5.18 4.62 -0.53
CA VAL A 62 -4.79 5.86 -1.20
C VAL A 62 -3.31 5.83 -1.55
N MET A 63 -2.45 5.50 -0.58
CA MET A 63 -1.00 5.40 -0.79
C MET A 63 -0.65 4.34 -1.83
N SER A 64 -1.30 3.18 -1.78
CA SER A 64 -1.18 2.13 -2.80
C SER A 64 -1.50 2.67 -4.19
N ARG A 65 -2.60 3.42 -4.37
CA ARG A 65 -2.97 4.02 -5.66
C ARG A 65 -2.04 5.13 -6.15
N LEU A 66 -1.34 5.81 -5.25
CA LEU A 66 -0.38 6.85 -5.60
C LEU A 66 0.99 6.24 -5.97
N PHE A 67 1.45 5.28 -5.19
CA PHE A 67 2.82 4.76 -5.27
C PHE A 67 2.97 3.47 -6.06
N LEU A 68 1.93 2.63 -6.14
CA LEU A 68 1.98 1.36 -6.89
C LEU A 68 1.47 1.48 -8.34
N ARG A 69 1.43 2.70 -8.89
CA ARG A 69 1.16 2.86 -10.32
C ARG A 69 2.34 2.30 -11.12
N PRO A 70 2.10 1.53 -12.18
CA PRO A 70 3.15 1.10 -13.08
C PRO A 70 3.84 2.34 -13.66
N ARG A 71 5.15 2.42 -13.49
CA ARG A 71 6.00 3.42 -14.13
C ARG A 71 6.78 2.74 -15.24
N ARG A 72 7.29 3.52 -16.19
CA ARG A 72 8.26 2.98 -17.15
C ARG A 72 9.49 2.50 -16.38
N ALA A 73 9.96 1.30 -16.68
CA ALA A 73 11.13 0.69 -16.08
C ALA A 73 12.42 1.42 -16.48
#